data_AF-A0A2G9N990-F1
#
_entry.id   AF-A0A2G9N990-F1
#
_cell.length_a   1.000
_cell.length_b   1.000
_cell.length_c   1.000
_cell.angle_alpha   90.00
_cell.angle_beta   90.00
_cell.angle_gamma   90.00
#
_symmetry.space_group_name_H-M   'P 1'
#
loop_
_entity.id
_entity.type
_entity.pdbx_description
1 polymer ?
#
loop_
_entity_poly.entity_id
_entity_poly.type
_entity_poly.pdbx_seq_one_letter_code
_entity_poly.pdbx_strand_id
1 'polypeptide(L)'
;MVNFTFIPHAQGKILQENLSGHGKKVVIDVSSYGASPYNLFSPFTHSPDFEIPVPGLPGVNSWSVEGIWQGLKLIDGQTDLSLLDTRPRKRVGVVEGHQFGDRILGYEEARWEIYLPAYNHYVEHCVPSEVIDSLFNLQREGKEILLFDVEDNGDIREPRPLAHASVLATYLNMKLFNQEDYENSFYANNLSIIIDDPTLDLEQKIGLLNPCLEDPQYRAAFDYRCRDHPTTFDDYLIGKRII
;
A
#
# COMPACT_ATOMS: atom_id res chain seq x y z
N MET A 1 6.45 -16.74 3.13
CA MET A 1 7.80 -16.29 3.54
C MET A 1 7.84 -14.78 3.28
N VAL A 2 7.80 -13.93 4.32
CA VAL A 2 7.82 -12.46 4.14
C VAL A 2 9.20 -12.08 3.62
N ASN A 3 9.26 -11.57 2.40
CA ASN A 3 10.54 -11.29 1.73
C ASN A 3 10.67 -9.83 1.29
N PHE A 4 9.61 -9.04 1.41
CA PHE A 4 9.66 -7.58 1.28
C PHE A 4 9.53 -6.95 2.67
N THR A 5 10.52 -6.17 3.07
CA THR A 5 10.56 -5.56 4.41
C THR A 5 10.78 -4.07 4.28
N PHE A 6 9.88 -3.28 4.85
CA PHE A 6 10.13 -1.86 5.04
C PHE A 6 11.18 -1.64 6.13
N ILE A 7 12.12 -0.74 5.85
CA ILE A 7 13.10 -0.25 6.83
C ILE A 7 13.12 1.28 6.85
N PRO A 8 13.39 1.91 8.01
CA PRO A 8 13.55 3.36 8.11
C PRO A 8 14.62 3.91 7.15
N HIS A 9 14.43 5.13 6.66
CA HIS A 9 15.29 5.85 5.73
C HIS A 9 16.77 5.83 6.15
N ALA A 10 17.05 6.20 7.40
CA ALA A 10 18.41 6.24 7.92
C ALA A 10 19.09 4.86 7.86
N GLN A 11 18.35 3.80 8.18
CA GLN A 11 18.84 2.43 8.06
C GLN A 11 19.02 2.03 6.59
N GLY A 12 18.08 2.41 5.72
CA GLY A 12 18.13 2.17 4.29
C GLY A 12 19.37 2.76 3.63
N LYS A 13 19.68 4.04 3.89
CA LYS A 13 20.89 4.70 3.39
C LYS A 13 22.17 3.99 3.85
N ILE A 14 22.27 3.68 5.14
CA ILE A 14 23.44 2.97 5.69
C ILE A 14 23.60 1.60 5.01
N LEU A 15 22.52 0.81 4.89
CA LEU A 15 22.62 -0.52 4.30
C LEU A 15 22.91 -0.48 2.80
N GLN A 16 22.35 0.49 2.07
CA GLN A 16 22.60 0.65 0.64
C GLN A 16 24.07 1.01 0.34
N GLU A 17 24.70 1.83 1.18
CA GLU A 17 26.13 2.16 1.05
C GLU A 17 27.05 0.98 1.38
N ASN A 18 26.65 0.13 2.32
CA ASN A 18 27.50 -0.94 2.87
C ASN A 18 27.31 -2.30 2.19
N LEU A 19 26.20 -2.52 1.49
CA LEU A 19 25.94 -3.76 0.76
C LEU A 19 26.44 -3.64 -0.69
N SER A 20 27.74 -3.92 -0.89
CA SER A 20 28.30 -4.18 -2.21
C SER A 20 27.89 -5.58 -2.68
N GLY A 21 27.51 -5.68 -3.96
CA GLY A 21 26.72 -6.79 -4.53
C GLY A 21 27.21 -8.20 -4.20
N HIS A 22 26.25 -9.14 -4.22
CA HIS A 22 26.28 -10.59 -3.87
C HIS A 22 25.74 -10.96 -2.47
N GLY A 23 25.25 -10.00 -1.69
CA GLY A 23 24.55 -10.28 -0.43
C GLY A 23 23.22 -11.05 -0.60
N LYS A 24 22.78 -11.71 0.48
CA LYS A 24 21.40 -12.24 0.60
C LYS A 24 20.34 -11.14 0.64
N LYS A 25 20.74 -9.89 0.92
CA LYS A 25 19.86 -8.74 1.06
C LYS A 25 20.03 -7.79 -0.14
N VAL A 26 18.92 -7.26 -0.63
CA VAL A 26 18.86 -6.21 -1.66
C VAL A 26 18.15 -5.01 -1.04
N VAL A 27 18.76 -3.82 -1.11
CA VAL A 27 18.21 -2.60 -0.50
C VAL A 27 17.83 -1.62 -1.60
N ILE A 28 16.56 -1.22 -1.62
CA ILE A 28 15.96 -0.46 -2.71
C ILE A 28 15.34 0.82 -2.17
N ASP A 29 15.84 1.95 -2.69
CA ASP A 29 15.25 3.28 -2.48
C ASP A 29 14.08 3.44 -3.46
N VAL A 30 12.85 3.43 -2.94
CA VAL A 30 11.62 3.58 -3.73
C VAL A 30 11.10 5.02 -3.72
N SER A 31 11.87 5.97 -3.17
CA SER A 31 11.51 7.39 -3.22
C SER A 31 11.66 7.96 -4.63
N SER A 32 11.16 9.18 -4.84
CA SER A 32 11.39 9.91 -6.09
C SER A 32 12.88 10.20 -6.38
N TYR A 33 13.75 10.06 -5.38
CA TYR A 33 15.20 10.20 -5.48
C TYR A 33 15.91 8.87 -5.74
N GLY A 34 15.18 7.76 -5.70
CA GLY A 34 15.70 6.43 -5.96
C GLY A 34 16.19 6.25 -7.39
N ALA A 35 16.96 5.19 -7.62
CA ALA A 35 17.41 4.83 -8.95
C ALA A 35 16.23 4.31 -9.79
N SER A 36 16.22 4.64 -11.08
CA SER A 36 15.30 4.00 -12.03
C SER A 36 15.62 2.49 -12.12
N PRO A 37 14.59 1.61 -12.19
CA PRO A 37 13.16 1.92 -12.32
C PRO A 37 12.41 2.09 -10.98
N TYR A 38 13.08 1.92 -9.84
CA TYR A 38 12.41 1.85 -8.53
C TYR A 38 11.80 3.18 -8.06
N ASN A 39 12.27 4.30 -8.58
CA ASN A 39 11.63 5.60 -8.34
C ASN A 39 10.19 5.69 -8.87
N LEU A 40 9.79 4.81 -9.80
CA LEU A 40 8.41 4.72 -10.28
C LEU A 40 7.44 4.31 -9.18
N PHE A 41 7.88 3.65 -8.11
CA PHE A 41 7.01 3.36 -6.96
C PHE A 41 6.67 4.61 -6.13
N SER A 42 7.30 5.76 -6.39
CA SER A 42 6.98 6.97 -5.65
C SER A 42 5.56 7.47 -5.95
N PRO A 43 4.78 7.88 -4.93
CA PRO A 43 3.46 8.50 -5.14
C PRO A 43 3.54 9.87 -5.85
N PHE A 44 4.75 10.43 -5.99
CA PHE A 44 5.04 11.66 -6.72
C PHE A 44 5.28 11.44 -8.23
N THR A 45 5.39 10.18 -8.66
CA THR A 45 5.44 9.86 -10.09
C THR A 45 4.14 10.33 -10.73
N HIS A 46 4.26 11.06 -11.84
CA HIS A 46 3.11 11.64 -12.51
C HIS A 46 3.21 11.40 -14.02
N SER A 47 2.08 11.10 -14.64
CA SER A 47 1.97 10.94 -16.08
C SER A 47 0.54 11.29 -16.52
N PRO A 48 0.35 11.99 -17.65
CA PRO A 48 -0.98 12.19 -18.22
C PRO A 48 -1.65 10.89 -18.67
N ASP A 49 -0.89 9.81 -18.82
CA ASP A 49 -1.39 8.48 -19.19
C ASP A 49 -1.91 7.69 -17.98
N PHE A 50 -1.69 8.17 -16.75
CA PHE A 50 -2.20 7.50 -15.56
C PHE A 50 -3.67 7.84 -15.33
N GLU A 51 -4.48 6.80 -15.13
CA GLU A 51 -5.91 6.90 -14.85
C GLU A 51 -6.21 6.41 -13.43
N ILE A 52 -5.62 7.05 -12.41
CA ILE A 52 -5.82 6.62 -11.01
C ILE A 52 -7.18 7.16 -10.53
N PRO A 53 -8.17 6.31 -10.19
CA PRO A 53 -9.47 6.76 -9.72
C PRO A 53 -9.35 7.55 -8.43
N VAL A 54 -10.08 8.67 -8.32
CA VAL A 54 -10.09 9.50 -7.11
C VAL A 54 -11.15 8.98 -6.14
N PRO A 55 -10.75 8.42 -4.98
CA PRO A 55 -11.72 7.88 -4.03
C PRO A 55 -12.69 8.97 -3.54
N GLY A 56 -13.98 8.64 -3.51
CA GLY A 56 -15.05 9.59 -3.16
C GLY A 56 -15.51 10.52 -4.29
N LEU A 57 -14.92 10.46 -5.49
CA LEU A 57 -15.34 11.24 -6.67
C LEU A 57 -15.53 10.34 -7.92
N PRO A 58 -16.72 9.76 -8.11
CA PRO A 58 -16.99 8.85 -9.23
C PRO A 58 -16.71 9.48 -10.59
N GLY A 59 -15.98 8.75 -11.45
CA GLY A 59 -15.64 9.20 -12.81
C GLY A 59 -14.52 10.24 -12.88
N VAL A 60 -13.88 10.57 -11.76
CA VAL A 60 -12.72 11.48 -11.71
C VAL A 60 -11.45 10.65 -11.53
N ASN A 61 -10.43 10.97 -12.33
CA ASN A 61 -9.11 10.34 -12.28
C ASN A 61 -8.01 11.37 -11.97
N SER A 62 -6.83 10.88 -11.59
CA SER A 62 -5.64 11.66 -11.30
C SER A 62 -4.40 11.09 -12.00
N TRP A 63 -3.49 11.98 -12.35
CA TRP A 63 -2.18 11.68 -12.93
C TRP A 63 -1.14 11.26 -11.89
N SER A 64 -1.45 11.33 -10.59
CA SER A 64 -0.58 10.80 -9.52
C SER A 64 -1.34 10.58 -8.20
N VAL A 65 -0.77 9.74 -7.33
CA VAL A 65 -1.31 9.48 -5.98
C VAL A 65 -1.16 10.72 -5.09
N GLU A 66 -0.01 11.41 -5.13
CA GLU A 66 0.19 12.64 -4.35
C GLU A 66 -0.74 13.76 -4.83
N GLY A 67 -1.07 13.82 -6.12
CA GLY A 67 -2.08 14.73 -6.66
C GLY A 67 -3.46 14.54 -6.01
N ILE A 68 -3.89 13.29 -5.85
CA ILE A 68 -5.10 12.93 -5.09
C ILE A 68 -4.98 13.41 -3.65
N TRP A 69 -3.88 13.04 -2.99
CA TRP A 69 -3.67 13.34 -1.57
C TRP A 69 -3.67 14.85 -1.29
N GLN A 70 -3.01 15.66 -2.13
CA GLN A 70 -2.98 17.13 -1.95
C GLN A 70 -4.25 17.82 -2.46
N GLY A 71 -4.87 17.28 -3.50
CA GLY A 71 -6.07 17.86 -4.10
C GLY A 71 -7.30 17.73 -3.21
N LEU A 72 -7.47 16.56 -2.57
CA LEU A 72 -8.56 16.31 -1.62
C LEU A 72 -8.31 16.88 -0.22
N LYS A 73 -7.07 17.28 0.09
CA LYS A 73 -6.73 17.87 1.38
C LYS A 73 -7.46 19.20 1.57
N LEU A 74 -8.25 19.28 2.65
CA LEU A 74 -8.93 20.50 3.05
C LEU A 74 -7.92 21.37 3.81
N ILE A 75 -7.55 22.48 3.19
CA ILE A 75 -6.66 23.49 3.78
C ILE A 75 -7.37 24.83 3.76
N ASP A 76 -7.47 25.47 4.92
CA ASP A 76 -8.14 26.75 5.10
C ASP A 76 -9.56 26.76 4.46
N GLY A 77 -10.30 25.67 4.67
CA GLY A 77 -11.66 25.44 4.17
C GLY A 77 -11.76 25.07 2.69
N GLN A 78 -10.65 24.81 1.98
CA GLN A 78 -10.67 24.57 0.53
C GLN A 78 -9.84 23.35 0.08
N THR A 79 -10.43 22.58 -0.84
CA THR A 79 -9.74 21.58 -1.68
C THR A 79 -9.12 22.25 -2.91
N ASP A 80 -8.16 21.59 -3.58
CA ASP A 80 -7.56 22.06 -4.83
C ASP A 80 -7.52 20.95 -5.87
N LEU A 81 -8.66 20.70 -6.52
CA LEU A 81 -8.80 19.62 -7.51
C LEU A 81 -7.93 19.83 -8.77
N SER A 82 -7.37 21.03 -8.98
CA SER A 82 -6.40 21.25 -10.07
C SER A 82 -5.09 20.46 -9.90
N LEU A 83 -4.88 19.89 -8.71
CA LEU A 83 -3.72 19.03 -8.42
C LEU A 83 -3.85 17.61 -8.95
N LEU A 84 -5.03 17.18 -9.39
CA LEU A 84 -5.24 15.83 -9.92
C LEU A 84 -4.46 15.62 -11.23
N ASP A 85 -4.36 16.66 -12.05
CA ASP A 85 -3.82 16.63 -13.41
C ASP A 85 -2.64 17.62 -13.56
N THR A 86 -1.91 17.88 -12.47
CA THR A 86 -0.65 18.65 -12.50
C THR A 86 0.46 17.96 -11.72
N ARG A 87 1.69 18.45 -11.91
CA ARG A 87 2.85 17.94 -11.16
C ARG A 87 2.59 18.12 -9.65
N PRO A 88 2.77 17.09 -8.82
CA PRO A 88 2.43 17.15 -7.41
C PRO A 88 3.23 18.22 -6.67
N ARG A 89 2.53 18.97 -5.79
CA ARG A 89 3.13 19.96 -4.91
C ARG A 89 2.41 19.98 -3.57
N LYS A 90 3.17 20.16 -2.49
CA LYS A 90 2.60 20.33 -1.15
C LYS A 90 1.94 21.71 -1.05
N ARG A 91 0.73 21.75 -0.50
CA ARG A 91 0.01 22.99 -0.15
C ARG A 91 0.33 23.38 1.30
N VAL A 92 0.23 24.69 1.60
CA VAL A 92 0.54 25.28 2.91
C VAL A 92 -0.74 25.87 3.50
N GLY A 93 -0.96 25.67 4.81
CA GLY A 93 -2.08 26.24 5.56
C GLY A 93 -2.53 25.30 6.69
N VAL A 94 -3.67 25.58 7.31
CA VAL A 94 -4.24 24.75 8.37
C VAL A 94 -4.93 23.54 7.75
N VAL A 95 -4.46 22.33 8.10
CA VAL A 95 -5.06 21.08 7.61
C VAL A 95 -6.25 20.72 8.48
N GLU A 96 -7.41 20.59 7.86
CA GLU A 96 -8.67 20.26 8.55
C GLU A 96 -9.11 18.80 8.30
N GLY A 97 -8.61 18.18 7.23
CA GLY A 97 -8.94 16.79 6.87
C GLY A 97 -8.78 16.55 5.37
N HIS A 98 -9.46 15.53 4.86
CA HIS A 98 -9.55 15.25 3.42
C HIS A 98 -11.02 15.06 3.01
N GLN A 99 -11.40 15.65 1.87
CA GLN A 99 -12.72 15.49 1.28
C GLN A 99 -12.89 14.07 0.74
N PHE A 100 -14.00 13.42 1.08
CA PHE A 100 -14.42 12.13 0.53
C PHE A 100 -15.94 12.13 0.31
N GLY A 101 -16.37 12.28 -0.94
CA GLY A 101 -17.79 12.51 -1.25
C GLY A 101 -18.31 13.73 -0.48
N ASP A 102 -19.32 13.53 0.37
CA ASP A 102 -19.92 14.58 1.21
C ASP A 102 -19.31 14.67 2.63
N ARG A 103 -18.27 13.88 2.93
CA ARG A 103 -17.66 13.77 4.26
C ARG A 103 -16.28 14.43 4.28
N ILE A 104 -15.90 14.94 5.45
CA ILE A 104 -14.51 15.28 5.76
C ILE A 104 -13.94 14.18 6.63
N LEU A 105 -12.91 13.51 6.14
CA LEU A 105 -12.21 12.46 6.86
C LEU A 105 -11.09 13.04 7.71
N GLY A 106 -10.95 12.49 8.91
CA GLY A 106 -9.76 12.67 9.72
C GLY A 106 -8.51 12.11 9.03
N TYR A 107 -7.33 12.45 9.55
CA TYR A 107 -6.07 12.09 8.88
C TYR A 107 -5.85 10.57 8.74
N GLU A 108 -6.20 9.79 9.76
CA GLU A 108 -6.13 8.32 9.72
C GLU A 108 -7.16 7.74 8.75
N GLU A 109 -8.44 8.11 8.88
CA GLU A 109 -9.52 7.68 7.98
C GLU A 109 -9.21 7.99 6.52
N ALA A 110 -8.65 9.17 6.23
CA ALA A 110 -8.24 9.54 4.89
C ALA A 110 -7.18 8.59 4.30
N ARG A 111 -6.28 8.02 5.13
CA ARG A 111 -5.31 7.05 4.62
C ARG A 111 -5.98 5.75 4.21
N TRP A 112 -6.93 5.29 5.02
CA TRP A 112 -7.71 4.08 4.74
C TRP A 112 -8.57 4.22 3.49
N GLU A 113 -9.30 5.32 3.36
CA GLU A 113 -10.33 5.51 2.33
C GLU A 113 -9.80 6.14 1.04
N ILE A 114 -8.67 6.88 1.11
CA ILE A 114 -8.13 7.64 -0.03
C ILE A 114 -6.74 7.13 -0.41
N TYR A 115 -5.77 7.25 0.52
CA TYR A 115 -4.37 7.03 0.16
C TYR A 115 -4.07 5.59 -0.25
N LEU A 116 -4.46 4.60 0.57
CA LEU A 116 -4.18 3.20 0.31
C LEU A 116 -4.88 2.69 -0.97
N PRO A 117 -6.19 2.94 -1.19
CA PRO A 117 -6.85 2.53 -2.43
C PRO A 117 -6.21 3.15 -3.68
N ALA A 118 -5.89 4.45 -3.63
CA ALA A 118 -5.24 5.14 -4.74
C ALA A 118 -3.83 4.60 -5.01
N TYR A 119 -3.03 4.37 -3.96
CA TYR A 119 -1.67 3.86 -4.10
C TYR A 119 -1.63 2.41 -4.59
N ASN A 120 -2.50 1.54 -4.06
CA ASN A 120 -2.59 0.15 -4.52
C ASN A 120 -3.05 0.08 -5.98
N HIS A 121 -4.04 0.90 -6.37
CA HIS A 121 -4.46 1.00 -7.76
C HIS A 121 -3.30 1.45 -8.66
N TYR A 122 -2.56 2.47 -8.24
CA TYR A 122 -1.39 2.98 -8.95
C TYR A 122 -0.32 1.91 -9.15
N VAL A 123 0.06 1.19 -8.08
CA VAL A 123 1.05 0.12 -8.18
C VAL A 123 0.59 -0.98 -9.12
N GLU A 124 -0.68 -1.37 -9.08
CA GLU A 124 -1.20 -2.45 -9.91
C GLU A 124 -1.32 -2.08 -11.40
N HIS A 125 -1.76 -0.87 -11.72
CA HIS A 125 -2.18 -0.51 -13.08
C HIS A 125 -1.26 0.49 -13.79
N CYS A 126 -0.43 1.24 -13.04
CA CYS A 126 0.38 2.31 -13.60
C CYS A 126 1.89 2.03 -13.55
N VAL A 127 2.36 1.26 -12.55
CA VAL A 127 3.76 0.82 -12.52
C VAL A 127 3.94 -0.32 -13.54
N PRO A 128 4.94 -0.25 -14.44
CA PRO A 128 5.16 -1.31 -15.43
C PRO A 128 5.37 -2.67 -14.75
N SER A 129 4.68 -3.70 -15.25
CA SER A 129 4.71 -5.04 -14.67
C SER A 129 6.12 -5.62 -14.60
N GLU A 130 7.00 -5.29 -15.55
CA GLU A 130 8.39 -5.76 -15.57
C GLU A 130 9.19 -5.28 -14.35
N VAL A 131 8.85 -4.11 -13.80
CA VAL A 131 9.48 -3.57 -12.59
C VAL A 131 9.06 -4.40 -11.38
N ILE A 132 7.78 -4.71 -11.27
CA ILE A 132 7.22 -5.55 -10.21
C ILE A 132 7.76 -6.99 -10.32
N ASP A 133 7.77 -7.55 -11.54
CA ASP A 133 8.30 -8.88 -11.81
C ASP A 133 9.79 -8.99 -11.48
N SER A 134 10.57 -7.92 -11.69
CA SER A 134 11.99 -7.90 -11.30
C SER A 134 12.18 -8.08 -9.79
N LEU A 135 11.30 -7.48 -8.98
CA LEU A 135 11.29 -7.65 -7.53
C LEU A 135 10.93 -9.08 -7.13
N PHE A 136 9.90 -9.66 -7.77
CA PHE A 136 9.54 -11.05 -7.53
C PHE A 136 10.62 -12.04 -7.99
N ASN A 137 11.34 -11.77 -9.07
CA ASN A 137 12.46 -12.60 -9.50
C ASN A 137 13.59 -12.60 -8.47
N LEU A 138 13.97 -11.43 -7.94
CA LEU A 138 14.93 -11.36 -6.83
C LEU A 138 14.45 -12.17 -5.62
N GLN A 139 13.16 -12.09 -5.30
CA GLN A 139 12.59 -12.86 -4.20
C GLN A 139 12.67 -14.38 -4.46
N ARG A 140 12.35 -14.84 -5.68
CA ARG A 140 12.45 -16.26 -6.09
C ARG A 140 13.89 -16.77 -6.08
N GLU A 141 14.87 -15.90 -6.31
CA GLU A 141 16.30 -16.20 -6.12
C GLU A 141 16.72 -16.30 -4.65
N GLY A 142 15.78 -16.13 -3.70
CA GLY A 142 16.02 -16.21 -2.27
C GLY A 142 16.63 -14.94 -1.68
N LYS A 143 16.45 -13.79 -2.33
CA LYS A 143 16.85 -12.49 -1.79
C LYS A 143 15.83 -11.97 -0.79
N GLU A 144 16.33 -11.42 0.31
CA GLU A 144 15.57 -10.58 1.23
C GLU A 144 15.59 -9.14 0.69
N ILE A 145 14.42 -8.56 0.42
CA ILE A 145 14.29 -7.28 -0.25
C ILE A 145 13.87 -6.24 0.79
N LEU A 146 14.74 -5.27 1.02
CA LEU A 146 14.54 -4.19 1.97
C LEU A 146 14.17 -2.92 1.20
N LEU A 147 12.97 -2.39 1.47
CA LEU A 147 12.43 -1.20 0.83
C LEU A 147 12.50 -0.02 1.80
N PHE A 148 12.92 1.13 1.31
CA PHE A 148 12.86 2.37 2.08
C PHE A 148 12.51 3.55 1.18
N ASP A 149 11.94 4.59 1.79
CA ASP A 149 11.73 5.89 1.16
C ASP A 149 12.25 7.02 2.07
N VAL A 150 11.74 8.25 1.92
CA VAL A 150 12.18 9.42 2.69
C VAL A 150 11.56 9.50 4.09
N GLU A 151 10.46 8.82 4.33
CA GLU A 151 9.75 8.78 5.61
C GLU A 151 10.08 7.49 6.38
N ASP A 152 9.92 7.55 7.70
CA ASP A 152 10.25 6.45 8.63
C ASP A 152 9.02 5.80 9.29
N ASN A 153 7.83 6.36 9.08
CA ASN A 153 6.62 5.85 9.70
C ASN A 153 5.98 4.76 8.84
N GLY A 154 6.05 3.51 9.28
CA GLY A 154 5.35 2.40 8.63
C GLY A 154 3.89 2.23 9.08
N ASP A 155 3.46 2.92 10.14
CA ASP A 155 2.15 2.74 10.77
C ASP A 155 1.14 3.79 10.29
N ILE A 156 0.11 3.32 9.60
CA ILE A 156 -0.99 4.13 9.09
C ILE A 156 -1.79 4.88 10.18
N ARG A 157 -1.77 4.38 11.42
CA ARG A 157 -2.47 4.98 12.57
C ARG A 157 -1.68 6.14 13.17
N GLU A 158 -0.38 6.23 12.91
CA GLU A 158 0.44 7.28 13.46
C GLU A 158 0.25 8.61 12.71
N PRO A 159 0.09 9.75 13.41
CA PRO A 159 -0.14 11.05 12.78
C PRO A 159 1.10 11.65 12.08
N ARG A 160 2.18 10.87 11.92
CA ARG A 160 3.41 11.25 11.19
C ARG A 160 3.30 10.84 9.72
N PRO A 161 3.94 11.55 8.76
CA PRO A 161 3.89 11.19 7.33
C PRO A 161 4.17 9.70 7.10
N LEU A 162 3.29 9.00 6.38
CA LEU A 162 3.39 7.57 6.12
C LEU A 162 4.46 7.30 5.06
N ALA A 163 5.31 6.30 5.30
CA ALA A 163 6.25 5.77 4.33
C ALA A 163 5.50 4.92 3.30
N HIS A 164 5.54 5.30 2.02
CA HIS A 164 4.93 4.51 0.95
C HIS A 164 5.66 3.17 0.73
N ALA A 165 6.90 3.06 1.16
CA ALA A 165 7.68 1.82 1.18
C ALA A 165 7.06 0.76 2.12
N SER A 166 6.43 1.16 3.23
CA SER A 166 5.71 0.21 4.11
C SER A 166 4.45 -0.32 3.44
N VAL A 167 3.72 0.56 2.76
CA VAL A 167 2.54 0.20 1.98
C VAL A 167 2.92 -0.73 0.82
N LEU A 168 3.99 -0.40 0.09
CA LEU A 168 4.49 -1.23 -1.01
C LEU A 168 4.96 -2.61 -0.54
N ALA A 169 5.71 -2.68 0.56
CA ALA A 169 6.14 -3.97 1.13
C ALA A 169 4.93 -4.84 1.48
N THR A 170 3.91 -4.25 2.09
CA THR A 170 2.66 -4.93 2.43
C THR A 170 1.96 -5.44 1.18
N TYR A 171 1.81 -4.57 0.17
CA TYR A 171 1.21 -4.90 -1.12
C TYR A 171 1.90 -6.10 -1.81
N LEU A 172 3.23 -6.06 -1.91
CA LEU A 172 4.01 -7.10 -2.58
C LEU A 172 3.97 -8.43 -1.82
N ASN A 173 4.03 -8.42 -0.49
CA ASN A 173 3.86 -9.65 0.30
C ASN A 173 2.45 -10.22 0.14
N MET A 174 1.40 -9.38 0.08
CA MET A 174 0.04 -9.84 -0.19
C MET A 174 -0.09 -10.50 -1.56
N LYS A 175 0.55 -9.92 -2.59
CA LYS A 175 0.63 -10.56 -3.91
C LYS A 175 1.32 -11.92 -3.85
N LEU A 176 2.40 -12.08 -3.08
CA LEU A 176 3.05 -13.39 -2.88
C LEU A 176 2.13 -14.40 -2.21
N PHE A 177 1.46 -14.02 -1.12
CA PHE A 177 0.51 -14.91 -0.45
C PHE A 177 -0.63 -15.35 -1.37
N ASN A 178 -0.98 -14.54 -2.37
CA ASN A 178 -2.01 -14.85 -3.36
C ASN A 178 -1.51 -15.62 -4.60
N GLN A 179 -0.19 -15.67 -4.86
CA GLN A 179 0.42 -16.31 -6.04
C GLN A 179 0.89 -17.75 -5.81
N GLU A 180 1.08 -18.20 -4.57
CA GLU A 180 1.47 -19.58 -4.31
C GLU A 180 0.30 -20.53 -4.64
N ASP A 181 0.44 -21.26 -5.75
CA ASP A 181 -0.50 -22.24 -6.30
C ASP A 181 -1.11 -23.18 -5.23
N TYR A 182 -2.42 -23.12 -5.05
CA TYR A 182 -3.21 -24.21 -4.48
C TYR A 182 -4.34 -24.61 -5.42
N GLU A 183 -4.07 -25.61 -6.26
CA GLU A 183 -5.13 -26.43 -6.85
C GLU A 183 -5.63 -27.45 -5.79
N ASN A 184 -6.94 -27.39 -5.48
CA ASN A 184 -7.74 -28.21 -4.54
C ASN A 184 -7.69 -27.79 -3.05
N SER A 185 -8.78 -27.71 -2.28
CA SER A 185 -10.11 -28.32 -2.38
C SER A 185 -11.15 -27.48 -1.60
N PHE A 186 -12.40 -27.46 -2.07
CA PHE A 186 -13.66 -27.08 -1.37
C PHE A 186 -13.80 -25.69 -0.70
N TYR A 187 -12.72 -24.96 -0.45
CA TYR A 187 -12.68 -23.56 0.02
C TYR A 187 -11.80 -22.71 -0.91
N ALA A 188 -12.15 -22.63 -2.20
CA ALA A 188 -11.51 -21.75 -3.17
C ALA A 188 -11.82 -20.25 -2.93
N ASN A 189 -11.89 -19.84 -1.66
CA ASN A 189 -12.04 -18.46 -1.23
C ASN A 189 -10.70 -18.06 -0.60
N ASN A 190 -9.81 -17.53 -1.44
CA ASN A 190 -8.57 -16.88 -0.99
C ASN A 190 -8.93 -15.86 0.12
N LEU A 191 -8.10 -15.76 1.17
CA LEU A 191 -8.23 -14.79 2.25
C LEU A 191 -8.55 -13.37 1.73
N SER A 192 -7.93 -12.97 0.62
CA SER A 192 -8.21 -11.69 -0.03
C SER A 192 -9.62 -11.63 -0.61
N ILE A 193 -10.13 -12.70 -1.23
CA ILE A 193 -11.52 -12.75 -1.74
C ILE A 193 -12.51 -12.50 -0.60
N ILE A 194 -12.33 -13.14 0.56
CA ILE A 194 -13.26 -12.97 1.69
C ILE A 194 -13.16 -11.56 2.27
N ILE A 195 -11.94 -11.07 2.51
CA ILE A 195 -11.73 -9.77 3.14
C ILE A 195 -12.19 -8.63 2.23
N ASP A 196 -11.92 -8.73 0.93
CA ASP A 196 -12.20 -7.71 -0.07
C ASP A 196 -13.61 -7.80 -0.66
N ASP A 197 -14.42 -8.80 -0.28
CA ASP A 197 -15.80 -8.92 -0.76
C ASP A 197 -16.67 -7.79 -0.17
N PRO A 198 -17.16 -6.85 -1.01
CA PRO A 198 -17.96 -5.73 -0.54
C PRO A 198 -19.40 -6.14 -0.18
N THR A 199 -19.81 -7.38 -0.50
CA THR A 199 -21.15 -7.90 -0.20
C THR A 199 -21.24 -8.55 1.17
N LEU A 200 -20.09 -8.83 1.80
CA LEU A 200 -20.02 -9.42 3.12
C LEU A 200 -19.88 -8.35 4.20
N ASP A 201 -20.67 -8.46 5.26
CA ASP A 201 -20.43 -7.69 6.48
C ASP A 201 -19.28 -8.28 7.31
N LEU A 202 -18.86 -7.54 8.33
CA LEU A 202 -17.74 -7.92 9.19
C LEU A 202 -17.92 -9.29 9.88
N GLU A 203 -19.14 -9.63 10.33
CA GLU A 203 -19.40 -10.91 11.01
C GLU A 203 -19.40 -12.07 10.02
N GLN A 204 -19.92 -11.86 8.81
CA GLN A 204 -19.87 -12.83 7.72
C GLN A 204 -18.42 -13.09 7.28
N LYS A 205 -17.60 -12.04 7.14
CA LYS A 205 -16.16 -12.18 6.85
C LYS A 205 -15.47 -13.00 7.93
N ILE A 206 -15.70 -12.70 9.21
CA ILE A 206 -15.10 -13.43 10.33
C ILE A 206 -15.53 -14.91 10.33
N GLY A 207 -16.81 -15.19 10.11
CA GLY A 207 -17.34 -16.55 10.07
C GLY A 207 -16.71 -17.41 8.96
N LEU A 208 -16.44 -16.80 7.81
CA LEU A 208 -15.77 -17.47 6.68
C LEU A 208 -14.26 -17.61 6.88
N LEU A 209 -13.61 -16.67 7.56
CA LEU A 209 -12.16 -16.69 7.81
C LEU A 209 -11.77 -17.71 8.88
N ASN A 210 -12.51 -17.83 9.97
CA ASN A 210 -12.18 -18.73 11.09
C ASN A 210 -11.75 -20.16 10.68
N PRO A 211 -12.48 -20.90 9.82
CA PRO A 211 -12.05 -22.23 9.40
C PRO A 211 -10.80 -22.21 8.52
N CYS A 212 -10.56 -21.14 7.74
CA CYS A 212 -9.37 -21.00 6.91
C CYS A 212 -8.09 -20.84 7.75
N LEU A 213 -8.19 -20.26 8.95
CA LEU A 213 -7.03 -19.98 9.80
C LEU A 213 -6.48 -21.20 10.55
N GLU A 214 -7.10 -22.38 10.39
CA GLU A 214 -6.48 -23.64 10.83
C GLU A 214 -5.24 -24.00 10.01
N ASP A 215 -5.17 -23.52 8.76
CA ASP A 215 -4.00 -23.67 7.90
C ASP A 215 -2.92 -22.63 8.29
N PRO A 216 -1.68 -23.07 8.63
CA PRO A 216 -0.61 -22.16 9.05
C PRO A 216 -0.21 -21.10 8.02
N GLN A 217 -0.37 -21.39 6.73
CA GLN A 217 -0.07 -20.44 5.66
C GLN A 217 -1.13 -19.34 5.57
N TYR A 218 -2.41 -19.72 5.62
CA TYR A 218 -3.52 -18.75 5.69
C TYR A 218 -3.46 -17.95 6.99
N ARG A 219 -3.10 -18.57 8.12
CA ARG A 219 -2.85 -17.88 9.39
C ARG A 219 -1.72 -16.87 9.28
N ALA A 220 -0.60 -17.22 8.64
CA ALA A 220 0.51 -16.29 8.44
C ALA A 220 0.12 -15.11 7.53
N ALA A 221 -0.61 -15.36 6.45
CA ALA A 221 -1.13 -14.31 5.58
C ALA A 221 -2.14 -13.40 6.31
N PHE A 222 -3.00 -14.00 7.14
CA PHE A 222 -3.94 -13.28 8.00
C PHE A 222 -3.25 -12.39 9.03
N ASP A 223 -2.30 -12.94 9.79
CA ASP A 223 -1.57 -12.19 10.80
C ASP A 223 -0.81 -11.02 10.14
N TYR A 224 -0.16 -11.29 9.00
CA TYR A 224 0.53 -10.26 8.23
C TYR A 224 -0.42 -9.15 7.77
N ARG A 225 -1.54 -9.49 7.12
CA ARG A 225 -2.48 -8.50 6.58
C ARG A 225 -3.30 -7.83 7.67
N CYS A 226 -3.99 -8.58 8.50
CA CYS A 226 -5.05 -8.05 9.37
C CYS A 226 -4.52 -7.53 10.71
N ARG A 227 -3.35 -8.01 11.17
CA ARG A 227 -2.80 -7.63 12.48
C ARG A 227 -1.59 -6.72 12.36
N ASP A 228 -0.60 -7.15 11.59
CA ASP A 228 0.69 -6.47 11.52
C ASP A 228 0.65 -5.30 10.55
N HIS A 229 0.00 -5.48 9.39
CA HIS A 229 -0.02 -4.51 8.30
C HIS A 229 -1.42 -4.32 7.67
N PRO A 230 -2.43 -3.89 8.45
CA PRO A 230 -3.77 -3.65 7.91
C PRO A 230 -3.72 -2.65 6.75
N THR A 231 -4.40 -3.01 5.65
CA THR A 231 -4.50 -2.20 4.42
C THR A 231 -5.89 -1.60 4.20
N THR A 232 -6.86 -2.02 5.00
CA THR A 232 -8.19 -1.42 5.09
C THR A 232 -8.63 -1.31 6.55
N PHE A 233 -9.67 -0.51 6.83
CA PHE A 233 -10.25 -0.46 8.16
C PHE A 233 -10.89 -1.81 8.55
N ASP A 234 -11.47 -2.52 7.58
CA ASP A 234 -11.97 -3.87 7.76
C ASP A 234 -10.86 -4.85 8.15
N ASP A 235 -9.70 -4.80 7.49
CA ASP A 235 -8.53 -5.64 7.83
C ASP A 235 -8.21 -5.52 9.33
N TYR A 236 -8.15 -4.28 9.82
CA TYR A 236 -7.86 -3.96 11.22
C TYR A 236 -8.94 -4.47 12.17
N LEU A 237 -10.22 -4.26 11.84
CA LEU A 237 -11.34 -4.73 12.67
C LEU A 237 -11.39 -6.26 12.74
N ILE A 238 -11.18 -6.94 11.61
CA ILE A 238 -11.11 -8.40 11.53
C ILE A 238 -9.94 -8.91 12.38
N GLY A 239 -8.74 -8.33 12.20
CA GLY A 239 -7.54 -8.73 12.93
C GLY A 239 -7.65 -8.60 14.45
N LYS A 240 -8.45 -7.63 14.93
CA LYS A 240 -8.77 -7.47 16.35
C LYS A 240 -9.78 -8.46 16.91
N ARG A 241 -10.68 -9.00 16.07
CA ARG A 241 -11.79 -9.85 16.52
C ARG A 241 -11.46 -11.34 16.48
N ILE A 242 -10.63 -11.76 15.54
CA ILE A 242 -10.18 -13.15 15.43
C ILE A 242 -8.90 -13.34 16.26
N ILE A 243 -8.83 -14.37 17.10
CA ILE A 243 -7.72 -14.68 18.05
C ILE A 243 -6.89 -15.86 17.55
#